data_AF-A0A526YNU6-F1
#
_entry.id   AF-A0A526YNU6-F1
#
_cell.length_a   1.000
_cell.length_b   1.000
_cell.length_c   1.000
_cell.angle_alpha   90.00
_cell.angle_beta   90.00
_cell.angle_gamma   90.00
#
_symmetry.space_group_name_H-M   'P 1'
#
loop_
_entity.id
_entity.type
_entity.pdbx_description
1 polymer ?
#
loop_
_entity_poly.entity_id
_entity_poly.type
_entity_poly.pdbx_seq_one_letter_code
_entity_poly.pdbx_strand_id
1 'polypeptide(L)'
;RDVPRGRVLKDDAIYEVAQQAPRDAAALGKLRTTPKGWERSATATALLGAVNSALALPREEMPKLPKSFQPPEGSNAAAELLKVLLRIVAEKEGVASKVLASSDDIDRIAAEGEDADVPALQGWRRAVFGEAALKLVRGELAIKFDKRKIALFDL
;
A
#
# COMPACT_ATOMS: atom_id res chain seq x y z
N ARG A 1 24.78 17.40 0.95
CA ARG A 1 25.25 17.48 2.36
C ARG A 1 25.08 16.08 2.95
N ASP A 2 26.13 15.47 3.48
CA ASP A 2 26.09 14.10 4.00
C ASP A 2 25.71 14.10 5.49
N VAL A 3 24.41 14.22 5.76
CA VAL A 3 23.86 14.31 7.13
C VAL A 3 22.58 13.47 7.20
N PRO A 4 22.35 12.70 8.29
CA PRO A 4 21.11 11.93 8.43
C PRO A 4 19.85 12.79 8.27
N ARG A 5 18.85 12.29 7.54
CA ARG A 5 17.61 13.04 7.22
C ARG A 5 16.94 13.67 8.45
N GLY A 6 16.84 12.91 9.55
CA GLY A 6 16.22 13.39 10.79
C GLY A 6 17.00 14.49 11.50
N ARG A 7 18.27 14.69 11.15
CA ARG A 7 19.09 15.82 11.62
C ARG A 7 18.91 17.06 10.73
N VAL A 8 18.38 16.92 9.53
CA VAL A 8 17.97 18.05 8.68
C VAL A 8 16.61 18.59 9.17
N LEU A 9 15.62 17.72 9.27
CA LEU A 9 14.31 18.00 9.85
C LEU A 9 13.69 16.68 10.30
N LYS A 10 13.05 16.66 11.46
CA LYS A 10 12.38 15.46 11.97
C LYS A 10 11.03 15.25 11.27
N ASP A 11 10.60 13.99 11.15
CA ASP A 11 9.35 13.65 10.46
C ASP A 11 8.12 14.28 11.13
N ASP A 12 8.08 14.36 12.46
CA ASP A 12 7.03 15.04 13.22
C ASP A 12 6.92 16.53 12.85
N ALA A 13 8.04 17.20 12.60
CA ALA A 13 8.06 18.57 12.11
C ALA A 13 7.59 18.69 10.66
N ILE A 14 7.89 17.72 9.81
CA ILE A 14 7.34 17.67 8.44
C ILE A 14 5.81 17.56 8.49
N TYR A 15 5.27 16.70 9.36
CA TYR A 15 3.83 16.56 9.55
C TYR A 15 3.17 17.83 10.08
N GLU A 16 3.75 18.48 11.10
CA GLU A 16 3.19 19.72 11.65
C GLU A 16 3.21 20.86 10.61
N VAL A 17 4.29 20.99 9.83
CA VAL A 17 4.37 21.96 8.72
C VAL A 17 3.30 21.70 7.67
N ALA A 18 3.07 20.44 7.29
CA ALA A 18 2.04 20.08 6.32
C ALA A 18 0.62 20.42 6.82
N GLN A 19 0.36 20.26 8.13
CA GLN A 19 -0.94 20.57 8.73
C GLN A 19 -1.17 22.06 8.94
N GLN A 20 -0.17 22.77 9.46
CA GLN A 20 -0.28 24.20 9.82
C GLN A 20 0.00 25.14 8.65
N ALA A 21 0.68 24.65 7.60
CA ALA A 21 1.01 25.38 6.38
C ALA A 21 1.58 26.80 6.62
N PRO A 22 2.67 26.94 7.41
CA PRO A 22 3.25 28.25 7.71
C PRO A 22 3.78 28.93 6.44
N ARG A 23 3.41 30.19 6.24
CA ARG A 23 3.79 30.97 5.04
C ARG A 23 5.01 31.86 5.24
N ASP A 24 5.38 32.10 6.49
CA ASP A 24 6.49 32.97 6.87
C ASP A 24 7.24 32.42 8.11
N ALA A 25 8.38 33.05 8.42
CA ALA A 25 9.23 32.65 9.54
C ALA A 25 8.55 32.83 10.91
N ALA A 26 7.63 33.80 11.05
CA ALA A 26 6.92 34.04 12.29
C ALA A 26 5.91 32.92 12.57
N ALA A 27 5.21 32.44 11.55
CA ALA A 27 4.31 31.29 11.61
C ALA A 27 5.11 30.00 11.83
N LEU A 28 6.25 29.83 11.17
CA LEU A 28 7.12 28.68 11.36
C LEU A 28 7.65 28.60 12.80
N GLY A 29 8.07 29.73 13.38
CA GLY A 29 8.58 29.80 14.76
C GLY A 29 7.51 29.53 15.85
N LYS A 30 6.22 29.47 15.49
CA LYS A 30 5.14 29.07 16.40
C LYS A 30 4.96 27.55 16.47
N LEU A 31 5.54 26.79 15.53
CA LEU A 31 5.41 25.34 15.51
C LEU A 31 6.18 24.72 16.67
N ARG A 32 5.58 23.71 17.30
CA ARG A 32 6.14 23.09 18.50
C ARG A 32 7.31 22.16 18.18
N THR A 33 7.25 21.49 17.05
CA THR A 33 8.25 20.50 16.61
C THR A 33 9.49 21.13 15.99
N THR A 34 9.45 22.41 15.61
CA THR A 34 10.62 23.13 15.08
C THR A 34 11.52 23.67 16.19
N PRO A 35 12.85 23.54 16.10
CA PRO A 35 13.75 24.12 17.09
C PRO A 35 13.63 25.66 17.14
N LYS A 36 13.60 26.25 18.33
CA LYS A 36 13.55 27.72 18.49
C LYS A 36 14.76 28.38 17.82
N GLY A 37 14.52 29.42 17.03
CA GLY A 37 15.56 30.16 16.29
C GLY A 37 15.95 29.52 14.95
N TRP A 38 15.48 28.29 14.66
CA TRP A 38 15.73 27.62 13.39
C TRP A 38 14.99 28.29 12.23
N GLU A 39 13.89 29.00 12.50
CA GLU A 39 13.09 29.73 11.51
C GLU A 39 13.89 30.80 10.75
N ARG A 40 15.04 31.21 11.30
CA ARG A 40 15.96 32.20 10.69
C ARG A 40 17.04 31.57 9.83
N SER A 41 17.10 30.24 9.76
CA SER A 41 18.14 29.52 9.01
C SER A 41 17.85 29.50 7.51
N ALA A 42 18.90 29.37 6.70
CA ALA A 42 18.74 29.19 5.25
C ALA A 42 17.89 27.97 4.87
N THR A 43 17.94 26.90 5.68
CA THR A 43 17.11 25.70 5.50
C THR A 43 15.63 26.01 5.72
N ALA A 44 15.30 26.80 6.76
CA ALA A 44 13.94 27.23 7.02
C ALA A 44 13.39 28.14 5.90
N THR A 45 14.22 29.04 5.37
CA THR A 45 13.86 29.86 4.20
C THR A 45 13.54 28.98 2.98
N ALA A 46 14.36 27.96 2.70
CA ALA A 46 14.11 27.03 1.60
C ALA A 46 12.83 26.21 1.82
N LEU A 47 12.58 25.76 3.05
CA LEU A 47 11.35 25.07 3.43
C LEU A 47 10.11 25.94 3.18
N LEU A 48 10.13 27.20 3.63
CA LEU A 48 9.03 28.15 3.40
C LEU A 48 8.82 28.42 1.91
N GLY A 49 9.89 28.46 1.12
CA GLY A 49 9.79 28.51 -0.34
C GLY A 49 9.01 27.32 -0.90
N ALA A 50 9.36 26.10 -0.50
CA ALA A 50 8.66 24.89 -0.92
C ALA A 50 7.20 24.85 -0.48
N VAL A 51 6.89 25.27 0.76
CA VAL A 51 5.52 25.36 1.28
C VAL A 51 4.68 26.35 0.46
N ASN A 52 5.20 27.55 0.21
CA ASN A 52 4.48 28.56 -0.58
C ASN A 52 4.28 28.12 -2.03
N SER A 53 5.27 27.47 -2.65
CA SER A 53 5.12 26.86 -3.98
C SER A 53 4.04 25.78 -4.00
N ALA A 54 3.99 24.91 -2.99
CA ALA A 54 2.95 23.89 -2.88
C ALA A 54 1.54 24.48 -2.66
N LEU A 55 1.44 25.57 -1.88
CA LEU A 55 0.17 26.28 -1.65
C LEU A 55 -0.33 27.06 -2.88
N ALA A 56 0.58 27.45 -3.78
CA ALA A 56 0.24 28.10 -5.03
C ALA A 56 -0.15 27.12 -6.15
N LEU A 57 0.12 25.82 -5.96
CA LEU A 57 -0.17 24.80 -6.95
C LEU A 57 -1.69 24.62 -7.13
N PRO A 58 -2.23 24.66 -8.37
CA PRO A 58 -3.62 24.30 -8.63
C PRO A 58 -3.94 22.89 -8.14
N ARG A 59 -5.19 22.65 -7.71
CA ARG A 59 -5.61 21.36 -7.16
C ARG A 59 -5.44 20.22 -8.17
N GLU A 60 -5.57 20.54 -9.46
CA GLU A 60 -5.47 19.60 -10.58
C GLU A 60 -4.04 19.11 -10.80
N GLU A 61 -3.04 19.90 -10.40
CA GLU A 61 -1.62 19.58 -10.50
C GLU A 61 -1.08 18.90 -9.23
N MET A 62 -1.86 18.90 -8.14
CA MET A 62 -1.46 18.21 -6.91
C MET A 62 -1.36 16.70 -7.13
N PRO A 63 -0.37 16.04 -6.49
CA PRO A 63 -0.25 14.60 -6.57
C PRO A 63 -1.50 13.94 -6.02
N LYS A 64 -2.08 13.01 -6.80
CA LYS A 64 -3.19 12.20 -6.35
C LYS A 64 -2.67 11.19 -5.35
N LEU A 65 -3.22 11.22 -4.13
CA LEU A 65 -2.97 10.16 -3.17
C LEU A 65 -3.44 8.83 -3.79
N PRO A 66 -2.64 7.76 -3.69
CA PRO A 66 -3.11 6.44 -4.10
C PRO A 66 -4.37 6.12 -3.30
N LYS A 67 -5.45 5.78 -3.99
CA LYS A 67 -6.69 5.37 -3.32
C LYS A 67 -6.38 4.07 -2.57
N SER A 68 -6.63 4.08 -1.26
CA SER A 68 -6.66 2.82 -0.50
C SER A 68 -7.77 1.97 -1.09
N PHE A 69 -7.41 0.78 -1.55
CA PHE A 69 -8.37 -0.19 -2.02
C PHE A 69 -9.30 -0.58 -0.87
N GLN A 70 -10.60 -0.32 -1.01
CA GLN A 70 -11.61 -0.83 -0.09
C GLN A 70 -12.37 -1.95 -0.78
N PRO A 71 -12.19 -3.21 -0.34
CA PRO A 71 -12.90 -4.33 -0.93
C PRO A 71 -14.42 -4.17 -0.73
N PRO A 72 -15.26 -4.60 -1.70
CA PRO A 72 -16.71 -4.63 -1.55
C PRO A 72 -17.16 -5.49 -0.36
N GLU A 73 -18.35 -5.22 0.20
CA GLU A 73 -18.92 -6.09 1.23
C GLU A 73 -19.02 -7.55 0.73
N GLY A 74 -18.50 -8.49 1.52
CA GLY A 74 -18.49 -9.92 1.20
C GLY A 74 -17.17 -10.46 0.61
N SER A 75 -16.28 -9.61 0.09
CA SER A 75 -15.01 -10.08 -0.48
C SER A 75 -14.00 -10.54 0.57
N ASN A 76 -14.15 -10.11 1.84
CA ASN A 76 -13.25 -10.54 2.93
C ASN A 76 -13.26 -12.06 3.13
N ALA A 77 -14.43 -12.71 3.07
CA ALA A 77 -14.51 -14.16 3.19
C ALA A 77 -13.88 -14.87 1.98
N ALA A 78 -14.07 -14.32 0.78
CA ALA A 78 -13.43 -14.81 -0.44
C ALA A 78 -11.89 -14.68 -0.37
N ALA A 79 -11.40 -13.55 0.15
CA ALA A 79 -9.97 -13.32 0.38
C ALA A 79 -9.37 -14.35 1.34
N GLU A 80 -10.08 -14.75 2.41
CA GLU A 80 -9.63 -15.81 3.31
C GLU A 80 -9.54 -17.18 2.61
N LEU A 81 -10.50 -17.53 1.75
CA LEU A 81 -10.42 -18.76 0.94
C LEU A 81 -9.22 -18.72 -0.02
N LEU A 82 -8.97 -17.57 -0.65
CA LEU A 82 -7.80 -17.36 -1.50
C LEU A 82 -6.47 -17.45 -0.72
N LYS A 83 -6.41 -16.97 0.52
CA LYS A 83 -5.23 -17.14 1.40
C LYS A 83 -4.98 -18.63 1.71
N VAL A 84 -6.05 -19.40 1.93
CA VAL A 84 -5.93 -20.86 2.11
C VAL A 84 -5.40 -21.52 0.83
N LEU A 85 -5.96 -21.17 -0.33
CA LEU A 85 -5.46 -21.67 -1.62
C LEU A 85 -3.98 -21.30 -1.85
N LEU A 86 -3.60 -20.05 -1.59
CA LEU A 86 -2.23 -19.57 -1.72
C LEU A 86 -1.26 -20.41 -0.87
N ARG A 87 -1.66 -20.75 0.36
CA ARG A 87 -0.86 -21.60 1.23
C ARG A 87 -0.70 -23.02 0.66
N ILE A 88 -1.77 -23.63 0.15
CA ILE A 88 -1.72 -24.97 -0.47
C ILE A 88 -0.78 -24.97 -1.68
N VAL A 89 -0.90 -23.98 -2.56
CA VAL A 89 -0.05 -23.84 -3.75
C VAL A 89 1.41 -23.60 -3.35
N ALA A 90 1.66 -22.68 -2.41
CA ALA A 90 3.01 -22.39 -1.92
C ALA A 90 3.71 -23.62 -1.32
N GLU A 91 2.98 -24.39 -0.50
CA GLU A 91 3.48 -25.64 0.10
C GLU A 91 3.76 -26.70 -0.97
N LYS A 92 2.91 -26.85 -1.98
CA LYS A 92 3.09 -27.78 -3.09
C LYS A 92 4.32 -27.45 -3.94
N GLU A 93 4.52 -26.17 -4.25
CA GLU A 93 5.62 -25.71 -5.10
C GLU A 93 6.93 -25.48 -4.31
N GLY A 94 6.90 -25.58 -2.98
CA GLY A 94 8.07 -25.41 -2.12
C GLY A 94 8.59 -23.97 -2.05
N VAL A 95 7.72 -22.97 -2.24
CA VAL A 95 8.07 -21.55 -2.23
C VAL A 95 7.34 -20.80 -1.13
N ALA A 96 7.87 -19.66 -0.70
CA ALA A 96 7.17 -18.81 0.26
C ALA A 96 5.95 -18.13 -0.39
N SER A 97 4.79 -18.14 0.27
CA SER A 97 3.53 -17.54 -0.24
C SER A 97 3.70 -16.10 -0.74
N LYS A 98 4.49 -15.29 -0.04
CA LYS A 98 4.75 -13.87 -0.39
C LYS A 98 5.48 -13.69 -1.74
N VAL A 99 6.14 -14.74 -2.25
CA VAL A 99 6.76 -14.72 -3.59
C VAL A 99 5.70 -14.88 -4.68
N LEU A 100 4.62 -15.60 -4.39
CA LEU A 100 3.50 -15.84 -5.30
C LEU A 100 2.48 -14.70 -5.28
N ALA A 101 2.09 -14.21 -4.10
CA ALA A 101 1.14 -13.12 -3.94
C ALA A 101 1.31 -12.42 -2.57
N SER A 102 1.09 -11.11 -2.54
CA SER A 102 0.92 -10.34 -1.31
C SER A 102 -0.53 -10.36 -0.81
N SER A 103 -0.78 -9.95 0.44
CA SER A 103 -2.16 -9.82 0.94
C SER A 103 -2.99 -8.85 0.10
N ASP A 104 -2.39 -7.74 -0.31
CA ASP A 104 -3.04 -6.74 -1.16
C ASP A 104 -3.41 -7.32 -2.53
N ASP A 105 -2.56 -8.20 -3.09
CA ASP A 105 -2.90 -8.90 -4.34
C ASP A 105 -4.12 -9.80 -4.15
N ILE A 106 -4.18 -10.52 -3.02
CA ILE A 106 -5.31 -11.41 -2.71
C ILE A 106 -6.60 -10.62 -2.53
N ASP A 107 -6.55 -9.52 -1.78
CA ASP A 107 -7.72 -8.69 -1.52
C ASP A 107 -8.24 -8.07 -2.83
N ARG A 108 -7.35 -7.66 -3.74
CA ARG A 108 -7.74 -7.19 -5.08
C ARG A 108 -8.31 -8.30 -5.96
N ILE A 109 -7.71 -9.49 -5.99
CA ILE A 109 -8.26 -10.64 -6.74
C ILE A 109 -9.64 -11.03 -6.22
N ALA A 110 -9.84 -11.04 -4.90
CA ALA A 110 -11.13 -11.39 -4.29
C ALA A 110 -12.27 -10.44 -4.69
N ALA A 111 -11.94 -9.20 -5.03
CA ALA A 111 -12.90 -8.13 -5.23
C ALA A 111 -13.04 -7.70 -6.69
N GLU A 112 -11.96 -7.76 -7.48
CA GLU A 112 -11.92 -7.38 -8.90
C GLU A 112 -11.88 -8.61 -9.83
N GLY A 113 -11.57 -9.81 -9.32
CA GLY A 113 -11.50 -11.03 -10.13
C GLY A 113 -10.43 -10.93 -11.23
N GLU A 114 -10.83 -11.17 -12.48
CA GLU A 114 -9.94 -11.11 -13.64
C GLU A 114 -9.44 -9.70 -13.95
N ASP A 115 -10.19 -8.67 -13.54
CA ASP A 115 -9.83 -7.26 -13.76
C ASP A 115 -8.74 -6.77 -12.79
N ALA A 116 -8.33 -7.60 -11.82
CA ALA A 116 -7.31 -7.26 -10.84
C ALA A 116 -5.94 -7.07 -11.50
N ASP A 117 -5.49 -5.82 -11.61
CA ASP A 117 -4.13 -5.51 -12.09
C ASP A 117 -3.08 -5.73 -10.98
N VAL A 118 -2.70 -7.00 -10.77
CA VAL A 118 -1.77 -7.41 -9.72
C VAL A 118 -0.68 -8.37 -10.24
N PRO A 119 0.54 -8.35 -9.66
CA PRO A 119 1.62 -9.25 -10.08
C PRO A 119 1.27 -10.74 -10.00
N ALA A 120 0.37 -11.13 -9.09
CA ALA A 120 -0.09 -12.51 -8.93
C ALA A 120 -0.85 -13.03 -10.17
N LEU A 121 -1.45 -12.15 -10.97
CA LEU A 121 -2.14 -12.48 -12.23
C LEU A 121 -1.27 -12.23 -13.47
N GLN A 122 0.05 -12.16 -13.31
CA GLN A 122 0.98 -11.93 -14.42
C GLN A 122 2.10 -12.98 -14.48
N GLY A 123 2.56 -13.26 -15.70
CA GLY A 123 3.71 -14.13 -15.97
C GLY A 123 3.65 -15.49 -15.27
N TRP A 124 4.77 -15.90 -14.68
CA TRP A 124 4.88 -17.22 -14.03
C TRP A 124 4.03 -17.34 -12.75
N ARG A 125 3.77 -16.23 -12.03
CA ARG A 125 2.91 -16.24 -10.84
C ARG A 125 1.47 -16.60 -11.20
N ARG A 126 1.00 -16.10 -12.35
CA ARG A 126 -0.30 -16.48 -12.90
C ARG A 126 -0.40 -17.98 -13.13
N ALA A 127 0.62 -18.54 -13.80
CA ALA A 127 0.65 -19.97 -14.12
C ALA A 127 0.69 -20.84 -12.86
N VAL A 128 1.36 -20.40 -11.80
CA VAL A 128 1.50 -21.17 -10.56
C VAL A 128 0.30 -21.02 -9.62
N PHE A 129 -0.18 -19.79 -9.41
CA PHE A 129 -1.21 -19.45 -8.44
C PHE A 129 -2.41 -18.73 -9.06
N GLY A 130 -2.17 -17.71 -9.89
CA GLY A 130 -3.23 -16.82 -10.37
C GLY A 130 -4.38 -17.53 -11.10
N GLU A 131 -4.09 -18.53 -11.94
CA GLU A 131 -5.14 -19.31 -12.61
C GLU A 131 -6.02 -20.09 -11.63
N ALA A 132 -5.43 -20.72 -10.61
CA ALA A 132 -6.20 -21.42 -9.59
C ALA A 132 -7.01 -20.44 -8.73
N ALA A 133 -6.46 -19.26 -8.43
CA ALA A 133 -7.15 -18.20 -7.72
C ALA A 133 -8.39 -17.72 -8.49
N LEU A 134 -8.24 -17.47 -9.80
CA LEU A 134 -9.36 -17.05 -10.65
C LEU A 134 -10.42 -18.15 -10.78
N LYS A 135 -10.03 -19.42 -10.92
CA LYS A 135 -10.98 -20.54 -10.90
C LYS A 135 -11.78 -20.59 -9.59
N LEU A 136 -11.13 -20.36 -8.45
CA LEU A 136 -11.81 -20.32 -7.15
C LEU A 136 -12.79 -19.13 -7.09
N VAL A 137 -12.40 -17.95 -7.57
CA VAL A 137 -13.29 -16.77 -7.65
C VAL A 137 -14.49 -17.01 -8.56
N ARG A 138 -14.30 -17.70 -9.70
CA ARG A 138 -15.38 -18.07 -10.63
C ARG A 138 -16.28 -19.21 -10.12
N GLY A 139 -15.90 -19.88 -9.03
CA GLY A 139 -16.64 -21.04 -8.51
C GLY A 139 -16.43 -22.32 -9.33
N GLU A 140 -15.30 -22.44 -10.03
CA GLU A 140 -14.89 -23.63 -10.81
C GLU A 140 -13.94 -24.55 -10.03
N LEU A 141 -13.41 -24.04 -8.91
CA LEU A 141 -12.53 -24.77 -8.01
C LEU A 141 -13.09 -24.66 -6.60
N ALA A 142 -13.01 -25.73 -5.82
CA ALA A 142 -13.43 -25.73 -4.44
C ALA A 142 -12.38 -26.34 -3.49
N ILE A 143 -12.47 -25.91 -2.24
CA ILE A 143 -11.62 -26.36 -1.14
C ILE A 143 -12.48 -27.22 -0.22
N LYS A 144 -12.07 -28.46 0.03
CA LYS A 144 -12.77 -29.38 0.95
C LYS A 144 -11.84 -29.97 2.00
N PHE A 145 -12.45 -30.49 3.06
CA PHE A 145 -11.77 -31.42 3.95
C PHE A 145 -11.71 -32.82 3.32
N ASP A 146 -10.53 -33.45 3.40
CA ASP A 146 -10.31 -34.87 3.15
C ASP A 146 -9.53 -35.46 4.32
N LYS A 147 -10.21 -36.28 5.14
CA LYS A 147 -9.63 -36.96 6.31
C LYS A 147 -8.76 -36.04 7.18
N ARG A 148 -9.31 -34.86 7.52
CA ARG A 148 -8.67 -33.77 8.32
C ARG A 148 -7.60 -32.96 7.61
N LYS A 149 -7.31 -33.25 6.34
CA LYS A 149 -6.47 -32.41 5.47
C LYS A 149 -7.34 -31.55 4.56
N ILE A 150 -6.75 -30.53 3.96
CA ILE A 150 -7.42 -29.73 2.93
C ILE A 150 -7.02 -30.27 1.56
N ALA A 151 -7.99 -30.38 0.66
CA ALA A 151 -7.79 -30.79 -0.72
C ALA A 151 -8.55 -29.87 -1.68
N LEU A 152 -7.99 -29.69 -2.87
CA LEU A 152 -8.62 -28.98 -3.99
C LEU A 152 -9.41 -29.98 -4.84
N PHE A 153 -10.55 -29.56 -5.39
CA PHE A 153 -11.30 -30.33 -6.37
C PHE A 153 -12.02 -29.39 -7.34
N ASP A 154 -12.07 -29.79 -8.61
CA ASP A 154 -12.82 -29.07 -9.65
C ASP A 154 -14.33 -29.29 -9.47
N LEU A 155 -15.12 -28.26 -9.76
CA LEU A 155 -16.58 -28.27 -9.69
C LEU A 155 -17.24 -28.58 -11.04
#